data_AF-X1UG86-F1
#
_entry.id   AF-X1UG86-F1
#
_cell.length_a   1.000
_cell.length_b   1.000
_cell.length_c   1.000
_cell.angle_alpha   90.00
_cell.angle_beta   90.00
_cell.angle_gamma   90.00
#
_symmetry.space_group_name_H-M   'P 1'
#
loop_
_entity.id
_entity.type
_entity.pdbx_description
1 polymer ?
#
loop_
_entity_poly.entity_id
_entity_poly.type
_entity_poly.pdbx_seq_one_letter_code
_entity_poly.pdbx_strand_id
1 'polypeptide(L)' 'MTELEGLIRFWEATLKHAWFLLEPSVKLNIENNIKHLRELQ' A
#
# COMPACT_ATOMS: atom_id res chain seq x y z
N MET A 1 12.34 -5.25 11.88
CA MET A 1 11.41 -4.64 10.92
C MET A 1 12.21 -3.63 10.13
N THR A 2 12.31 -3.77 8.80
CA THR A 2 13.05 -2.79 7.99
C THR A 2 12.24 -1.49 7.90
N GLU A 3 12.90 -0.36 7.62
CA GLU A 3 12.23 0.93 7.43
C GLU A 3 11.15 0.85 6.33
N LEU A 4 11.44 0.10 5.27
CA LEU A 4 10.51 -0.21 4.18
C LEU A 4 9.24 -0.94 4.67
N GLU A 5 9.41 -1.93 5.55
CA GLU A 5 8.32 -2.71 6.13
C GLU A 5 7.41 -1.86 7.02
N GLY A 6 7.98 -0.88 7.73
CA GLY A 6 7.25 0.13 8.49
C GLY A 6 6.43 1.05 7.59
N LEU A 7 7.01 1.51 6.48
CA LEU A 7 6.34 2.37 5.50
C LEU A 7 5.17 1.64 4.81
N ILE A 8 5.35 0.37 4.43
CA ILE A 8 4.26 -0.44 3.84
C ILE A 8 3.07 -0.51 4.81
N ARG A 9 3.31 -0.85 6.08
CA ARG A 9 2.25 -0.95 7.09
C ARG A 9 1.55 0.38 7.35
N PHE A 10 2.29 1.48 7.38
CA PHE A 10 1.73 2.82 7.54
C PHE A 10 0.76 3.16 6.41
N TRP A 11 1.17 2.91 5.16
CA TRP A 11 0.33 3.17 4.00
C TRP A 11 -0.90 2.26 3.95
N GLU A 12 -0.76 0.97 4.23
CA GLU A 12 -1.89 0.04 4.32
C GLU A 12 -2.92 0.49 5.36
N ALA A 13 -2.46 0.90 6.54
CA ALA A 13 -3.35 1.39 7.59
C ALA A 13 -4.05 2.70 7.20
N THR A 14 -3.30 3.66 6.67
CA THR A 14 -3.83 4.99 6.28
C THR A 14 -4.85 4.85 5.15
N LEU A 15 -4.54 4.03 4.14
CA LEU A 15 -5.39 3.85 2.97
C LEU A 15 -6.66 3.08 3.29
N LYS A 16 -6.66 2.20 4.30
CA LYS A 16 -7.86 1.47 4.72
C LYS A 16 -9.02 2.41 5.08
N HIS A 17 -8.73 3.57 5.69
CA HIS A 17 -9.74 4.56 6.05
C HIS A 17 -10.28 5.35 4.85
N ALA A 18 -9.47 5.56 3.82
CA ALA A 18 -9.86 6.31 2.62
C ALA A 18 -10.23 5.41 1.43
N TRP A 19 -10.14 4.08 1.59
CA TRP A 19 -10.23 3.12 0.49
C TRP A 19 -11.53 3.26 -0.30
N PHE A 20 -12.65 3.51 0.36
CA PHE A 20 -13.95 3.65 -0.28
C PHE A 20 -14.05 4.87 -1.22
N LEU A 21 -13.19 5.88 -1.04
CA LEU A 21 -13.15 7.10 -1.87
C LEU A 21 -12.31 6.92 -3.15
N LEU A 22 -11.53 5.86 -3.25
CA LEU A 22 -10.60 5.65 -4.36
C LEU A 22 -11.27 4.92 -5.52
N GLU A 23 -10.96 5.36 -6.73
CA GLU A 23 -11.35 4.68 -7.95
C GLU A 23 -10.69 3.28 -8.05
N PRO A 24 -11.35 2.30 -8.71
CA PRO A 24 -10.80 0.95 -8.86
C PRO A 24 -9.40 0.88 -9.47
N SER A 25 -9.09 1.75 -10.43
CA SER A 25 -7.77 1.86 -11.06
C SER A 25 -6.67 2.28 -10.07
N VAL A 26 -6.99 3.25 -9.20
CA VAL A 26 -6.08 3.75 -8.16
C VAL A 26 -5.83 2.67 -7.11
N LYS A 27 -6.89 1.95 -6.70
CA LYS A 27 -6.79 0.81 -5.77
C LYS A 27 -5.83 -0.25 -6.29
N LEU A 28 -6.01 -0.67 -7.54
CA LEU A 28 -5.16 -1.67 -8.20
C LEU A 28 -3.70 -1.21 -8.26
N ASN A 29 -3.44 0.05 -8.60
CA ASN A 29 -2.08 0.59 -8.63
C ASN A 29 -1.41 0.57 -7.26
N ILE A 30 -2.15 0.90 -6.20
CA ILE A 30 -1.65 0.86 -4.82
C ILE A 30 -1.30 -0.58 -4.42
N GLU A 31 -2.20 -1.54 -4.68
CA GLU A 31 -1.97 -2.95 -4.37
C GLU A 31 -0.75 -3.50 -5.10
N ASN A 32 -0.60 -3.17 -6.39
CA ASN A 32 0.56 -3.55 -7.19
C ASN A 32 1.87 -2.94 -6.65
N ASN A 33 1.85 -1.66 -6.26
CA ASN A 33 3.01 -1.01 -5.68
C ASN A 33 3.41 -1.63 -4.35
N ILE A 34 2.45 -1.92 -3.46
CA ILE A 34 2.71 -2.62 -2.19
C ILE A 34 3.32 -4.00 -2.46
N LYS A 35 2.79 -4.73 -3.46
CA LYS A 35 3.32 -6.02 -3.88
C LYS A 35 4.79 -5.90 -4.34
N HIS A 36 5.10 -4.97 -5.23
CA HIS A 36 6.47 -4.75 -5.71
C HIS A 36 7.43 -4.35 -4.56
N LEU A 37 6.97 -3.51 -3.64
CA LEU A 37 7.79 -3.11 -2.48
C LEU A 37 8.13 -4.30 -1.57
N ARG A 38 7.21 -5.28 -1.45
CA ARG A 38 7.46 -6.52 -0.70
C ARG A 38 8.43 -7.46 -1.42
N GLU A 39 8.43 -7.45 -2.75
CA GLU A 39 9.36 -8.26 -3.56
C GLU A 39 10.80 -7.70 -3.56
N LEU A 40 10.98 -6.43 -3.17
CA LEU A 40 12.30 -5.78 -3.03
C LEU A 40 12.95 -6.00 -1.65
N GLN A 41 12.25 -6.59 -0.67
CA GLN A 41 12.82 -7.05 0.60
C GLN A 41 13.58 -8.38 0.42
#